data_AF-A0A372RMK2-F1
#
_entry.id   AF-A0A372RMK2-F1
#
_cell.length_a   1.000
_cell.length_b   1.000
_cell.length_c   1.000
_cell.angle_alpha   90.00
_cell.angle_beta   90.00
_cell.angle_gamma   90.00
#
_symmetry.space_group_name_H-M   'P 1'
#
loop_
_entity.id
_entity.type
_entity.pdbx_description
1 polymer ?
#
loop_
_entity_poly.entity_id
_entity_poly.type
_entity_poly.pdbx_seq_one_letter_code
_entity_poly.pdbx_strand_id
1 'polypeptide(L)'
;MENQESSVNTEVTTVDEINIGPISNTQSREKSSISESERPSLVNLKNLGYNILKSLDDETVGDIEFPELDSCSECGNDILMSPLKAFSYFTCGHIFHRLCIENKLFLGTSSACPASGCGKNVDIL
;
A
#
# COMPACT_ATOMS: atom_id res chain seq x y z
N MET A 1 -30.50 50.32 -25.44
CA MET A 1 -29.47 49.62 -26.25
C MET A 1 -29.53 48.18 -25.79
N GLU A 2 -30.32 47.40 -26.52
CA GLU A 2 -30.45 45.96 -26.39
C GLU A 2 -31.06 45.45 -27.69
N ASN A 3 -30.70 44.20 -27.99
CA ASN A 3 -31.24 43.29 -28.99
C ASN A 3 -30.34 42.98 -30.19
N GLN A 4 -29.99 41.69 -30.16
CA GLN A 4 -29.28 40.87 -31.10
C GLN A 4 -30.10 40.68 -32.38
N GLU A 5 -29.44 40.61 -33.52
CA GLU A 5 -30.00 39.95 -34.70
C GLU A 5 -29.09 38.79 -35.13
N SER A 6 -29.74 37.65 -35.23
CA SER A 6 -29.28 36.37 -35.75
C SER A 6 -29.11 36.46 -37.27
N SER A 7 -28.16 35.72 -37.83
CA SER A 7 -28.31 35.18 -39.19
C SER A 7 -27.49 33.90 -39.36
N VAL A 8 -28.23 32.85 -39.68
CA VAL A 8 -27.82 31.51 -40.08
C VAL A 8 -27.17 31.56 -41.46
N ASN A 9 -26.08 30.81 -41.65
CA ASN A 9 -25.72 30.26 -42.95
C ASN A 9 -25.26 28.81 -42.80
N THR A 10 -26.15 27.90 -43.19
CA THR A 10 -25.84 26.51 -43.47
C THR A 10 -25.33 26.42 -44.90
N GLU A 11 -24.11 25.93 -45.10
CA GLU A 11 -23.75 25.32 -46.38
C GLU A 11 -22.95 24.04 -46.13
N VAL A 12 -23.51 22.98 -46.71
CA VAL A 12 -23.07 21.58 -46.66
C VAL A 12 -21.73 21.45 -47.38
N THR A 13 -20.74 20.82 -46.73
CA THR A 13 -19.60 20.22 -47.44
C THR A 13 -19.33 18.83 -46.87
N THR A 14 -19.72 17.88 -47.70
CA THR A 14 -19.32 16.47 -47.86
C THR A 14 -18.43 15.81 -46.82
N VAL A 15 -18.91 14.64 -46.40
CA VAL A 15 -18.26 13.60 -45.61
C VAL A 15 -16.92 13.19 -46.23
N ASP A 16 -15.81 13.64 -45.64
CA ASP A 16 -14.52 12.96 -45.81
C ASP A 16 -14.37 11.95 -44.67
N GLU A 17 -14.30 10.68 -45.05
CA GLU A 17 -14.06 9.53 -44.17
C GLU A 17 -12.93 9.82 -43.17
N ILE A 18 -13.27 9.83 -41.88
CA ILE A 18 -12.28 9.72 -40.81
C ILE A 18 -11.69 8.33 -40.96
N ASN A 19 -10.49 8.24 -41.51
CA ASN A 19 -9.76 7.00 -41.70
C ASN A 19 -9.40 6.43 -40.32
N ILE A 20 -10.28 5.59 -39.76
CA ILE A 20 -10.00 4.82 -38.54
C ILE A 20 -9.10 3.66 -38.96
N GLY A 21 -7.84 3.97 -39.23
CA GLY A 21 -6.79 2.97 -39.21
C GLY A 21 -6.73 2.33 -37.82
N PRO A 22 -6.32 1.06 -37.70
CA PRO A 22 -6.17 0.44 -36.40
C PRO A 22 -5.09 1.21 -35.64
N ILE A 23 -5.48 1.89 -34.56
CA ILE A 23 -4.55 2.43 -33.59
C ILE A 23 -3.94 1.22 -32.90
N SER A 24 -2.84 0.70 -33.45
CA SER A 24 -1.99 -0.23 -32.73
C SER A 24 -1.35 0.56 -31.59
N ASN A 25 -2.05 0.63 -30.46
CA ASN A 25 -1.40 1.00 -29.21
C ASN A 25 -0.51 -0.18 -28.80
N THR A 26 0.64 -0.34 -29.47
CA THR A 26 1.79 -0.98 -28.85
C THR A 26 2.33 -0.01 -27.82
N GLN A 27 1.54 0.26 -26.78
CA GLN A 27 2.11 0.48 -25.47
C GLN A 27 2.68 -0.88 -25.12
N SER A 28 3.92 -1.09 -25.57
CA SER A 28 4.80 -2.07 -24.96
C SER A 28 4.57 -1.86 -23.48
N ARG A 29 4.00 -2.86 -22.81
CA ARG A 29 4.14 -2.96 -21.36
C ARG A 29 5.64 -2.96 -21.19
N GLU A 30 6.20 -1.80 -20.89
CA GLU A 30 7.40 -1.73 -20.12
C GLU A 30 7.01 -2.51 -18.86
N LYS A 31 7.31 -3.81 -18.89
CA LYS A 31 7.58 -4.54 -17.67
C LYS A 31 8.69 -3.72 -17.09
N SER A 32 8.37 -2.77 -16.21
CA SER A 32 9.39 -2.18 -15.37
C SER A 32 9.96 -3.40 -14.65
N SER A 33 11.12 -3.84 -15.09
CA SER A 33 11.94 -4.85 -14.44
C SER A 33 12.49 -4.18 -13.20
N ILE A 34 11.58 -3.74 -12.33
CA ILE A 34 11.88 -3.37 -10.97
C ILE A 34 12.17 -4.73 -10.35
N SER A 35 13.42 -4.94 -9.98
CA SER A 35 13.82 -6.15 -9.27
C SER A 35 12.89 -6.30 -8.07
N GLU A 36 12.42 -7.51 -7.74
CA GLU A 36 11.65 -7.71 -6.50
C GLU A 36 12.42 -7.22 -5.25
N SER A 37 13.75 -7.06 -5.36
CA SER A 37 14.61 -6.44 -4.36
C SER A 37 14.43 -4.92 -4.19
N GLU A 38 13.69 -4.22 -5.05
CA GLU A 38 13.55 -2.76 -5.05
C GLU A 38 12.30 -2.25 -4.31
N ARG A 39 11.47 -3.13 -3.74
CA ARG A 39 10.31 -2.73 -2.93
C ARG A 39 10.35 -3.37 -1.55
N PRO A 40 11.05 -2.77 -0.57
CA PRO A 40 11.08 -3.23 0.82
C PRO A 40 9.69 -3.50 1.41
N SER A 41 8.68 -2.72 1.00
CA SER A 41 7.29 -2.88 1.43
C SER A 41 6.64 -4.20 0.97
N LEU A 42 6.98 -4.69 -0.23
CA LEU A 42 6.42 -5.96 -0.74
C LEU A 42 7.03 -7.16 -0.01
N VAL A 43 8.34 -7.11 0.25
CA VAL A 43 9.04 -8.13 1.05
C VAL A 43 8.45 -8.20 2.46
N ASN A 44 8.22 -7.04 3.09
CA ASN A 44 7.61 -6.97 4.43
C ASN A 44 6.20 -7.56 4.45
N LEU A 45 5.36 -7.23 3.44
CA LEU A 45 4.01 -7.77 3.35
C LEU A 45 4.00 -9.28 3.10
N LYS A 46 4.90 -9.79 2.25
CA LYS A 46 5.09 -11.22 2.01
C LYS A 46 5.47 -11.96 3.30
N ASN A 47 6.45 -11.45 4.04
CA ASN A 47 6.87 -12.03 5.31
C ASN A 47 5.75 -11.99 6.35
N LEU A 48 4.99 -10.89 6.42
CA LEU A 48 3.82 -10.81 7.29
C LEU A 48 2.78 -11.89 6.94
N GLY A 49 2.51 -12.10 5.66
CA GLY A 49 1.61 -13.15 5.18
C GLY A 49 2.03 -14.55 5.63
N TYR A 50 3.31 -14.89 5.46
CA TYR A 50 3.82 -16.20 5.91
C TYR A 50 3.74 -16.39 7.42
N ASN A 51 4.03 -15.36 8.20
CA ASN A 51 3.92 -15.45 9.66
C ASN A 51 2.47 -15.64 10.12
N ILE A 52 1.50 -15.02 9.44
CA ILE A 52 0.07 -15.25 9.71
C ILE A 52 -0.28 -16.71 9.44
N LEU A 53 0.08 -17.26 8.27
CA LEU A 53 -0.18 -18.65 7.95
C LEU A 53 0.48 -19.62 8.95
N LYS A 54 1.73 -19.35 9.35
CA LYS A 54 2.44 -20.12 10.39
C LYS A 54 1.70 -20.09 11.72
N SER A 55 1.18 -18.92 12.13
CA SER A 55 0.42 -18.78 13.39
C SER A 55 -0.90 -19.54 13.40
N LEU A 56 -1.43 -19.87 12.22
CA LEU A 56 -2.63 -20.68 12.03
C LEU A 56 -2.33 -22.17 11.85
N ASP A 57 -1.06 -22.59 11.96
CA ASP A 57 -0.60 -23.96 11.71
C ASP A 57 -0.94 -24.45 10.29
N ASP A 58 -0.88 -23.54 9.30
CA ASP A 58 -1.18 -23.84 7.90
C ASP A 58 -0.04 -24.62 7.23
N GLU A 59 -0.35 -25.78 6.65
CA GLU A 59 0.62 -26.68 6.02
C GLU A 59 1.34 -26.07 4.81
N THR A 60 0.74 -25.05 4.15
CA THR A 60 1.32 -24.42 2.95
C THR A 60 2.65 -23.70 3.21
N VAL A 61 2.97 -23.41 4.48
CA VAL A 61 4.21 -22.75 4.87
C VAL A 61 5.17 -23.64 5.67
N GLY A 62 4.87 -24.94 5.82
CA GLY A 62 5.66 -25.86 6.65
C GLY A 62 7.11 -26.02 6.21
N ASP A 63 7.36 -26.04 4.90
CA ASP A 63 8.70 -26.24 4.31
C ASP A 63 9.35 -24.92 3.84
N ILE A 64 8.75 -23.77 4.12
CA ILE A 64 9.24 -22.47 3.66
C ILE A 64 10.05 -21.81 4.78
N GLU A 65 11.31 -21.47 4.50
CA GLU A 65 12.11 -20.63 5.40
C GLU A 65 11.81 -19.14 5.14
N PHE A 66 11.35 -18.43 6.17
CA PHE A 66 11.12 -16.99 6.14
C PHE A 66 11.44 -16.35 7.50
N PRO A 67 11.76 -15.04 7.54
CA PRO A 67 12.01 -14.34 8.80
C PRO A 67 10.76 -14.36 9.68
N GLU A 68 10.95 -14.68 10.97
CA GLU A 68 9.89 -14.58 11.96
C GLU A 68 9.50 -13.13 12.20
N LEU A 69 8.21 -12.92 12.50
CA LEU A 69 7.68 -11.60 12.81
C LEU A 69 8.10 -11.19 14.22
N ASP A 70 8.64 -9.98 14.34
CA ASP A 70 9.01 -9.41 15.64
C ASP A 70 7.79 -9.27 16.58
N SER A 71 8.05 -9.39 17.88
CA SER A 71 7.08 -9.13 18.94
C SER A 71 6.77 -7.62 19.06
N CYS A 72 5.70 -7.30 19.79
CA CYS A 72 5.32 -5.90 20.05
C CYS A 72 6.45 -5.12 20.73
N SER A 73 6.91 -4.02 20.13
CA SER A 73 8.05 -3.24 20.67
C SER A 73 7.71 -2.48 21.95
N GLU A 74 6.45 -2.43 22.38
CA GLU A 74 6.03 -1.82 23.66
C GLU A 74 5.87 -2.86 24.78
N CYS A 75 5.13 -3.95 24.53
CA CYS A 75 4.78 -4.91 25.57
C CYS A 75 5.57 -6.23 25.51
N GLY A 76 6.38 -6.43 24.47
CA GLY A 76 7.21 -7.62 24.26
C GLY A 76 6.44 -8.89 23.89
N ASN A 77 5.10 -8.86 23.87
CA ASN A 77 4.30 -10.04 23.54
C ASN A 77 4.17 -10.23 22.03
N ASP A 78 4.02 -11.48 21.62
CA ASP A 78 3.84 -11.84 20.21
C ASP A 78 2.60 -11.17 19.60
N ILE A 79 2.77 -10.73 18.35
CA ILE A 79 1.73 -10.02 17.60
C ILE A 79 0.61 -10.96 17.17
N LEU A 80 0.98 -12.18 16.74
CA LEU A 80 0.06 -13.17 16.16
C LEU A 80 -0.49 -14.17 17.17
N MET A 81 -0.30 -13.91 18.47
CA MET A 81 -0.81 -14.80 19.52
C MET A 81 -2.35 -14.79 19.56
N SER A 82 -2.96 -15.97 19.70
CA SER A 82 -4.41 -16.12 19.83
C SER A 82 -4.90 -15.68 21.23
N PRO A 83 -5.99 -14.90 21.34
CA PRO A 83 -6.77 -14.31 20.25
C PRO A 83 -6.01 -13.15 19.58
N LEU A 84 -6.03 -13.12 18.24
CA LEU A 84 -5.31 -12.13 17.44
C LEU A 84 -5.79 -10.72 17.79
N LYS A 85 -4.85 -9.86 18.21
CA LYS A 85 -5.11 -8.45 18.51
C LYS A 85 -4.78 -7.61 17.28
N ALA A 86 -5.53 -6.54 17.07
CA ALA A 86 -5.16 -5.54 16.06
C ALA A 86 -3.76 -5.00 16.34
N PHE A 87 -2.96 -4.84 15.29
CA PHE A 87 -1.60 -4.32 15.37
C PHE A 87 -1.33 -3.33 14.23
N SER A 88 -0.23 -2.60 14.34
CA SER A 88 0.27 -1.68 13.31
C SER A 88 1.72 -1.97 13.02
N TYR A 89 2.07 -1.99 11.74
CA TYR A 89 3.43 -2.16 11.24
C TYR A 89 3.88 -0.82 10.65
N PHE A 90 4.94 -0.22 11.19
CA PHE A 90 5.42 1.07 10.73
C PHE A 90 6.52 0.93 9.69
N THR A 91 6.70 1.96 8.86
CA THR A 91 7.80 2.04 7.86
C THR A 91 9.19 1.92 8.49
N CYS A 92 9.34 2.21 9.78
CA CYS A 92 10.59 2.00 10.52
C CYS A 92 10.89 0.53 10.87
N GLY A 93 9.98 -0.41 10.56
CA GLY A 93 10.10 -1.85 10.81
C GLY A 93 9.49 -2.31 12.14
N HIS A 94 9.22 -1.40 13.08
CA HIS A 94 8.64 -1.75 14.37
C HIS A 94 7.14 -2.08 14.28
N ILE A 95 6.72 -3.02 15.12
CA ILE A 95 5.35 -3.53 15.19
C ILE A 95 4.80 -3.32 16.59
N PHE A 96 3.53 -2.93 16.68
CA PHE A 96 2.87 -2.69 17.95
C PHE A 96 1.45 -3.22 17.95
N HIS A 97 0.98 -3.77 19.07
CA HIS A 97 -0.47 -3.90 19.27
C HIS A 97 -1.10 -2.51 19.25
N ARG A 98 -2.28 -2.37 18.65
CA ARG A 98 -2.99 -1.10 18.51
C ARG A 98 -3.18 -0.39 19.87
N LEU A 99 -3.52 -1.14 20.92
CA LEU A 99 -3.71 -0.62 22.27
C LEU A 99 -2.41 -0.11 22.92
N CYS A 100 -1.24 -0.64 22.52
CA CYS A 100 0.05 -0.22 23.06
C CYS A 100 0.47 1.17 22.57
N ILE A 101 -0.06 1.63 21.44
CA ILE A 101 0.30 2.91 20.80
C ILE A 101 -0.83 3.93 20.79
N GLU A 102 -2.04 3.54 21.22
CA GLU A 102 -3.23 4.40 21.23
C GLU A 102 -2.95 5.74 21.93
N ASN A 103 -2.42 5.68 23.16
CA ASN A 103 -2.15 6.88 23.95
C ASN A 103 -0.93 7.69 23.47
N LYS A 104 -0.01 7.09 22.71
CA LYS A 104 1.24 7.73 22.29
C LYS A 104 1.15 8.39 20.92
N LEU A 105 0.30 7.89 20.03
CA LEU A 105 0.19 8.39 18.66
C LEU A 105 -1.17 9.01 18.36
N PHE A 106 -2.26 8.47 18.91
CA PHE A 106 -3.61 8.91 18.54
C PHE A 106 -4.15 10.05 19.41
N LEU A 107 -3.53 10.30 20.57
CA LEU A 107 -3.77 11.50 21.39
C LEU A 107 -2.94 12.72 20.96
N GLY A 108 -2.25 12.65 19.82
CA GLY A 108 -1.54 13.79 19.22
C GLY A 108 -0.24 14.19 19.93
N THR A 109 0.31 13.31 20.78
CA THR A 109 1.52 13.60 21.57
C THR A 109 2.81 13.41 20.79
N SER A 110 2.83 12.59 19.74
CA SER A 110 4.02 12.35 18.90
C SER A 110 3.65 11.73 17.55
N SER A 111 4.38 12.10 16.49
CA SER A 111 4.41 11.37 15.21
C SER A 111 5.69 10.53 15.06
N ALA A 112 6.45 10.35 16.14
CA ALA A 112 7.64 9.52 16.16
C ALA A 112 7.36 8.13 16.71
N CYS A 113 8.12 7.14 16.23
CA CYS A 113 8.04 5.75 16.63
C CYS A 113 8.26 5.63 18.16
N PRO A 114 7.34 4.98 18.89
CA PRO A 114 7.45 4.82 20.34
C PRO A 114 8.56 3.88 20.83
N ALA A 115 9.16 3.09 19.93
CA ALA A 115 10.24 2.17 20.29
C ALA A 115 11.46 2.94 20.81
N SER A 116 11.99 2.50 21.96
CA SER A 116 13.15 3.10 22.61
C SER A 116 14.33 3.24 21.64
N GLY A 117 14.80 4.47 21.44
CA GLY A 117 15.95 4.75 20.56
C GLY A 117 15.63 4.82 19.07
N CYS A 118 14.37 4.64 18.63
CA CYS A 118 14.02 4.75 17.21
C CYS A 118 13.87 6.21 16.77
N GLY A 119 12.90 6.94 17.32
CA GLY A 119 12.66 8.36 17.04
C GLY A 119 12.27 8.72 15.59
N LYS A 120 12.18 7.76 14.68
CA LYS A 120 11.78 7.97 13.27
C LYS A 120 10.30 8.34 13.17
N ASN A 121 9.93 9.15 12.18
CA ASN A 121 8.52 9.46 11.94
C ASN A 121 7.74 8.19 11.57
N VAL A 122 6.48 8.10 12.01
CA VAL A 122 5.62 6.95 11.72
C VAL A 122 4.79 7.23 10.46
N ASP A 123 5.11 6.49 9.40
CA ASP A 123 4.15 6.23 8.34
C ASP A 123 3.66 4.78 8.50
N ILE A 124 2.38 4.55 8.20
CA ILE A 124 1.76 3.22 8.23
C ILE A 124 1.93 2.61 6.83
N LEU A 125 2.42 1.37 6.78
CA LEU A 125 2.56 0.58 5.54
C LEU A 125 1.24 -0.05 5.08
#